data_AF-A0A1A8Q5U9-F1
#
_entry.id   AF-A0A1A8Q5U9-F1
#
_cell.length_a   1.000
_cell.length_b   1.000
_cell.length_c   1.000
_cell.angle_alpha   90.00
_cell.angle_beta   90.00
_cell.angle_gamma   90.00
#
_symmetry.space_group_name_H-M   'P 1'
#
loop_
_entity.id
_entity.type
_entity.pdbx_description
1 polymer ?
#
loop_
_entity_poly.entity_id
_entity_poly.type
_entity_poly.pdbx_seq_one_letter_code
_entity_poly.pdbx_strand_id
1 'polypeptide(L)'
;CFEEPVNGCCPGASLHRMAYNDKGQVRIQPGKPIYECNTQCNCGQDCPNRVVQKGIQFDLCIFKTDNGRGWGVRTLQHIKKNTFVMEYVGEIITIDEAEKRGHFYDCQGSTYLFDLDYVDDVYTVDAANLGNISHFVNHSCNPNLQVFNVFIDNIDERLPRIALFSTRAIRAGEELTFDYKIQIDPVDTESTKMDSSFNIARLPTSPKKRLRVECRCGSESCRKYLF
;
A
#
# COMPACT_ATOMS: atom_id res chain seq x y z
N CYS A 1 -11.10 -20.91 -14.50
CA CYS A 1 -10.24 -20.00 -13.72
C CYS A 1 -8.78 -20.46 -13.64
N PHE A 2 -8.45 -21.60 -13.02
CA PHE A 2 -7.04 -22.05 -12.93
C PHE A 2 -6.50 -22.71 -14.20
N GLU A 3 -7.36 -23.34 -15.00
CA GLU A 3 -6.95 -24.08 -16.20
C GLU A 3 -6.79 -23.20 -17.45
N GLU A 4 -7.39 -22.00 -17.47
CA GLU A 4 -7.26 -21.03 -18.57
C GLU A 4 -6.97 -19.62 -18.03
N PRO A 5 -5.70 -19.25 -17.81
CA PRO A 5 -5.33 -17.99 -17.17
C PRO A 5 -5.54 -16.75 -18.04
N VAL A 6 -5.68 -16.89 -19.37
CA VAL A 6 -5.85 -15.77 -20.31
C VAL A 6 -7.32 -15.60 -20.74
N ASN A 7 -8.12 -16.69 -20.79
CA ASN A 7 -9.52 -16.65 -21.22
C ASN A 7 -10.57 -16.98 -20.13
N GLY A 8 -10.15 -17.46 -18.95
CA GLY A 8 -11.06 -18.15 -18.03
C GLY A 8 -11.43 -17.44 -16.73
N CYS A 9 -11.06 -16.16 -16.52
CA CYS A 9 -11.37 -15.40 -15.30
C CYS A 9 -11.09 -13.87 -15.44
N CYS A 10 -11.46 -13.08 -14.42
CA CYS A 10 -11.26 -11.61 -14.39
C CYS A 10 -9.82 -11.15 -14.65
N PRO A 11 -8.77 -11.78 -14.10
CA PRO A 11 -7.39 -11.43 -14.46
C PRO A 11 -7.14 -11.55 -15.96
N GLY A 12 -7.55 -12.67 -16.57
CA GLY A 12 -7.36 -12.91 -18.00
C GLY A 12 -8.13 -11.92 -18.87
N ALA A 13 -9.37 -11.59 -18.49
CA ALA A 13 -10.16 -10.54 -19.14
C ALA A 13 -9.47 -9.16 -19.09
N SER A 14 -8.72 -8.88 -18.04
CA SER A 14 -7.87 -7.69 -17.91
C SER A 14 -6.46 -7.86 -18.48
N LEU A 15 -6.16 -8.95 -19.22
CA LEU A 15 -4.83 -9.27 -19.76
C LEU A 15 -3.73 -9.48 -18.70
N HIS A 16 -4.12 -9.88 -17.49
CA HIS A 16 -3.25 -10.16 -16.35
C HIS A 16 -3.28 -11.63 -15.95
N ARG A 17 -2.25 -12.07 -15.22
CA ARG A 17 -2.18 -13.43 -14.67
C ARG A 17 -2.94 -13.51 -13.35
N MET A 18 -3.43 -14.71 -13.02
CA MET A 18 -4.00 -14.99 -11.70
C MET A 18 -3.00 -14.60 -10.60
N ALA A 19 -3.44 -13.77 -9.66
CA ALA A 19 -2.59 -13.23 -8.61
C ALA A 19 -2.26 -14.25 -7.53
N TYR A 20 -3.17 -15.20 -7.26
CA TYR A 20 -3.11 -16.09 -6.10
C TYR A 20 -2.80 -17.55 -6.47
N ASN A 21 -2.15 -18.27 -5.53
CA ASN A 21 -2.14 -19.74 -5.55
C ASN A 21 -3.41 -20.33 -4.93
N ASP A 22 -3.48 -21.66 -4.88
CA ASP A 22 -4.51 -22.47 -4.23
C ASP A 22 -4.67 -22.21 -2.72
N LYS A 23 -3.69 -21.55 -2.09
CA LYS A 23 -3.68 -21.18 -0.66
C LYS A 23 -4.00 -19.70 -0.43
N GLY A 24 -4.41 -18.96 -1.46
CA GLY A 24 -4.70 -17.52 -1.38
C GLY A 24 -3.45 -16.64 -1.21
N GLN A 25 -2.26 -17.17 -1.48
CA GLN A 25 -1.01 -16.43 -1.37
C GLN A 25 -0.68 -15.76 -2.71
N VAL A 26 -0.28 -14.48 -2.68
CA VAL A 26 0.09 -13.72 -3.86
C VAL A 26 1.36 -14.30 -4.51
N ARG A 27 1.36 -14.42 -5.85
CA ARG A 27 2.47 -14.96 -6.65
C ARG A 27 3.04 -13.96 -7.65
N ILE A 28 2.30 -12.89 -7.93
CA ILE A 28 2.75 -11.83 -8.83
C ILE A 28 3.74 -10.91 -8.12
N GLN A 29 4.58 -10.24 -8.90
CA GLN A 29 5.54 -9.27 -8.38
C GLN A 29 4.83 -7.97 -7.97
N PRO A 30 5.36 -7.23 -6.98
CA PRO A 30 4.91 -5.87 -6.69
C PRO A 30 4.90 -4.99 -7.95
N GLY A 31 3.97 -4.04 -8.02
CA GLY A 31 3.74 -3.20 -9.21
C GLY A 31 2.87 -3.85 -10.28
N LYS A 32 2.58 -5.15 -10.22
CA LYS A 32 1.52 -5.77 -11.03
C LYS A 32 0.18 -5.70 -10.29
N PRO A 33 -0.92 -5.31 -10.96
CA PRO A 33 -2.22 -5.19 -10.32
C PRO A 33 -2.82 -6.58 -10.06
N ILE A 34 -3.73 -6.63 -9.09
CA ILE A 34 -4.54 -7.80 -8.80
C ILE A 34 -5.98 -7.52 -9.24
N TYR A 35 -6.54 -8.39 -10.07
CA TYR A 35 -7.93 -8.36 -10.49
C TYR A 35 -8.69 -9.51 -9.85
N GLU A 36 -9.44 -9.22 -8.78
CA GLU A 36 -10.29 -10.23 -8.13
C GLU A 36 -11.59 -10.46 -8.91
N CYS A 37 -12.26 -11.59 -8.64
CA CYS A 37 -13.64 -11.75 -9.03
C CYS A 37 -14.53 -10.80 -8.23
N ASN A 38 -15.61 -10.32 -8.84
CA ASN A 38 -16.45 -9.27 -8.29
C ASN A 38 -17.93 -9.68 -8.25
N THR A 39 -18.81 -8.74 -7.91
CA THR A 39 -20.26 -9.00 -7.79
C THR A 39 -20.94 -9.42 -9.10
N GLN A 40 -20.33 -9.13 -10.25
CA GLN A 40 -20.84 -9.53 -11.57
C GLN A 40 -20.37 -10.94 -12.00
N CYS A 41 -19.54 -11.60 -11.20
CA CYS A 41 -19.05 -12.94 -11.50
C CYS A 41 -20.00 -14.04 -11.02
N ASN A 42 -20.12 -15.11 -11.80
CA ASN A 42 -20.95 -16.28 -11.44
C ASN A 42 -20.33 -17.18 -10.34
N CYS A 43 -19.10 -16.90 -9.89
CA CYS A 43 -18.43 -17.70 -8.86
C CYS A 43 -18.83 -17.26 -7.44
N GLY A 44 -18.97 -18.22 -6.54
CA GLY A 44 -19.34 -18.00 -5.15
C GLY A 44 -18.23 -17.37 -4.28
N GLN A 45 -18.51 -17.26 -2.98
CA GLN A 45 -17.60 -16.66 -1.99
C GLN A 45 -16.30 -17.47 -1.78
N ASP A 46 -16.35 -18.79 -1.99
CA ASP A 46 -15.18 -19.68 -1.90
C ASP A 46 -14.28 -19.63 -3.13
N CYS A 47 -14.55 -18.72 -4.08
CA CYS A 47 -13.69 -18.51 -5.22
C CYS A 47 -12.25 -18.22 -4.77
N PRO A 48 -11.24 -18.91 -5.33
CA PRO A 48 -9.84 -18.70 -5.00
C PRO A 48 -9.31 -17.33 -5.46
N ASN A 49 -10.03 -16.64 -6.36
CA ASN A 49 -9.77 -15.27 -6.79
C ASN A 49 -10.62 -14.24 -6.02
N ARG A 50 -11.01 -14.56 -4.78
CA ARG A 50 -11.63 -13.66 -3.80
C ARG A 50 -10.85 -13.80 -2.48
N VAL A 51 -9.87 -12.95 -2.27
CA VAL A 51 -8.95 -12.96 -1.11
C VAL A 51 -9.08 -11.66 -0.33
N VAL A 52 -8.81 -10.51 -0.96
CA VAL A 52 -8.84 -9.18 -0.35
C VAL A 52 -10.25 -8.83 0.10
N GLN A 53 -11.26 -9.11 -0.73
CA GLN A 53 -12.66 -8.85 -0.38
C GLN A 53 -13.20 -9.69 0.79
N LYS A 54 -12.47 -10.70 1.26
CA LYS A 54 -12.83 -11.46 2.48
C LYS A 54 -12.46 -10.71 3.76
N GLY A 55 -11.71 -9.61 3.67
CA GLY A 55 -11.29 -8.81 4.80
C GLY A 55 -10.23 -9.50 5.67
N ILE A 56 -9.88 -8.86 6.78
CA ILE A 56 -8.81 -9.28 7.68
C ILE A 56 -9.13 -10.67 8.28
N GLN A 57 -8.21 -11.62 8.12
CA GLN A 57 -8.34 -13.00 8.62
C GLN A 57 -7.48 -13.29 9.87
N PHE A 58 -6.87 -12.26 10.46
CA PHE A 58 -5.90 -12.37 11.54
C PHE A 58 -6.29 -11.51 12.74
N ASP A 59 -6.00 -11.99 13.94
CA ASP A 59 -6.09 -11.20 15.17
C ASP A 59 -4.94 -10.21 15.22
N LEU A 60 -5.28 -8.93 15.13
CA LEU A 60 -4.34 -7.82 15.13
C LEU A 60 -4.50 -6.99 16.40
N CYS A 61 -3.39 -6.48 16.91
CA CYS A 61 -3.33 -5.70 18.14
C CYS A 61 -2.65 -4.37 17.89
N ILE A 62 -3.36 -3.28 18.18
CA ILE A 62 -2.76 -1.96 18.30
C ILE A 62 -2.01 -1.90 19.63
N PHE A 63 -0.73 -1.52 19.61
CA PHE A 63 0.12 -1.47 20.79
C PHE A 63 0.97 -0.19 20.80
N LYS A 64 1.40 0.23 21.99
CA LYS A 64 2.30 1.39 22.12
C LYS A 64 3.74 0.93 21.88
N THR A 65 4.44 1.55 20.94
CA THR A 65 5.88 1.30 20.71
C THR A 65 6.72 1.86 21.86
N ASP A 66 7.85 1.22 22.13
CA ASP A 66 8.78 1.57 23.21
C ASP A 66 9.80 2.65 22.81
N ASN A 67 10.04 2.82 21.51
CA ASN A 67 11.07 3.70 20.96
C ASN A 67 10.55 5.04 20.43
N GLY A 68 9.34 5.43 20.83
CA GLY A 68 8.75 6.74 20.54
C GLY A 68 8.16 6.91 19.14
N ARG A 69 7.89 5.82 18.40
CA ARG A 69 7.16 5.85 17.12
C ARG A 69 5.65 6.02 17.28
N GLY A 70 5.15 6.05 18.52
CA GLY A 70 3.73 6.19 18.80
C GLY A 70 3.05 4.81 18.92
N TRP A 71 1.89 4.68 18.31
CA TRP A 71 1.17 3.41 18.23
C TRP A 71 1.68 2.59 17.04
N GLY A 72 1.58 1.27 17.13
CA GLY A 72 1.95 0.31 16.11
C GLY A 72 0.89 -0.78 16.01
N VAL A 73 0.96 -1.61 14.97
CA VAL A 73 0.14 -2.82 14.85
C VAL A 73 1.03 -4.04 14.89
N ARG A 74 0.63 -5.08 15.61
CA ARG A 74 1.28 -6.40 15.58
C ARG A 74 0.26 -7.50 15.36
N THR A 75 0.68 -8.60 14.77
CA THR A 75 -0.14 -9.81 14.67
C THR A 75 -0.08 -10.62 15.97
N LEU A 76 -1.18 -11.25 16.39
CA LEU A 76 -1.20 -12.19 17.52
C LEU A 76 -0.96 -13.64 17.11
N GLN A 77 -0.88 -13.88 15.80
CA GLN A 77 -0.73 -15.21 15.21
C GLN A 77 0.30 -15.20 14.07
N HIS A 78 0.76 -16.39 13.68
CA HIS A 78 1.75 -16.54 12.62
C HIS A 78 1.13 -16.28 11.24
N ILE A 79 1.71 -15.36 10.47
CA ILE A 79 1.30 -15.06 9.09
C ILE A 79 2.31 -15.67 8.12
N LYS A 80 1.85 -16.45 7.15
CA LYS A 80 2.71 -17.05 6.12
C LYS A 80 3.13 -15.99 5.11
N LYS A 81 4.29 -16.17 4.48
CA LYS A 81 4.75 -15.35 3.35
C LYS A 81 3.66 -15.21 2.26
N ASN A 82 3.62 -14.05 1.62
CA ASN A 82 2.72 -13.68 0.53
C ASN A 82 1.22 -13.77 0.88
N THR A 83 0.84 -13.65 2.16
CA THR A 83 -0.55 -13.69 2.59
C THR A 83 -1.11 -12.27 2.72
N PHE A 84 -2.37 -12.07 2.29
CA PHE A 84 -3.10 -10.83 2.51
C PHE A 84 -3.26 -10.58 4.01
N VAL A 85 -2.99 -9.35 4.48
CA VAL A 85 -3.08 -9.00 5.90
C VAL A 85 -4.20 -8.01 6.16
N MET A 86 -4.22 -6.88 5.45
CA MET A 86 -5.23 -5.84 5.56
C MET A 86 -5.20 -4.90 4.35
N GLU A 87 -6.16 -4.01 4.25
CA GLU A 87 -6.14 -2.91 3.30
C GLU A 87 -5.72 -1.60 3.96
N TYR A 88 -5.18 -0.67 3.18
CA TYR A 88 -5.05 0.72 3.57
C TYR A 88 -6.27 1.49 3.09
N VAL A 89 -7.08 1.97 4.04
CA VAL A 89 -8.38 2.60 3.76
C VAL A 89 -8.44 3.96 4.44
N GLY A 90 -9.04 4.92 3.73
CA GLY A 90 -9.36 6.25 4.24
C GLY A 90 -10.28 7.01 3.28
N GLU A 91 -10.37 8.33 3.45
CA GLU A 91 -11.09 9.21 2.53
C GLU A 91 -10.38 9.26 1.18
N ILE A 92 -11.12 9.14 0.07
CA ILE A 92 -10.57 9.40 -1.26
C ILE A 92 -10.73 10.89 -1.55
N ILE A 93 -9.60 11.59 -1.69
CA ILE A 93 -9.53 13.02 -1.98
C ILE A 93 -8.73 13.26 -3.26
N THR A 94 -8.89 14.43 -3.87
CA THR A 94 -8.07 14.83 -5.02
C THR A 94 -6.67 15.22 -4.56
N ILE A 95 -5.68 15.15 -5.45
CA ILE A 95 -4.31 15.58 -5.16
C ILE A 95 -4.25 17.04 -4.65
N ASP A 96 -5.03 17.94 -5.23
CA ASP A 96 -5.12 19.35 -4.79
C ASP A 96 -5.60 19.49 -3.33
N GLU A 97 -6.50 18.61 -2.87
CA GLU A 97 -6.97 18.59 -1.49
C GLU A 97 -5.93 17.95 -0.57
N ALA A 98 -5.26 16.90 -1.04
CA ALA A 98 -4.16 16.26 -0.33
C ALA A 98 -3.00 17.23 -0.09
N GLU A 99 -2.63 18.05 -1.06
CA GLU A 99 -1.61 19.10 -0.89
C GLU A 99 -2.00 20.13 0.17
N LYS A 100 -3.25 20.61 0.13
CA LYS A 100 -3.78 21.56 1.12
C LYS A 100 -3.73 20.99 2.53
N ARG A 101 -4.18 19.73 2.72
CA ARG A 101 -4.15 19.04 4.02
C ARG A 101 -2.74 18.68 4.47
N GLY A 102 -1.89 18.26 3.53
CA GLY A 102 -0.49 17.88 3.76
C GLY A 102 0.33 19.00 4.39
N HIS A 103 0.08 20.26 4.03
CA HIS A 103 0.71 21.40 4.69
C HIS A 103 0.46 21.47 6.21
N PHE A 104 -0.72 21.04 6.68
CA PHE A 104 -1.04 20.97 8.10
C PHE A 104 -0.44 19.71 8.74
N TYR A 105 -0.48 18.56 8.05
CA TYR A 105 0.05 17.28 8.54
C TYR A 105 1.58 17.28 8.68
N ASP A 106 2.30 17.92 7.75
CA ASP A 106 3.75 18.09 7.81
C ASP A 106 4.19 18.80 9.11
N CYS A 107 3.42 19.81 9.54
CA CYS A 107 3.68 20.53 10.79
C CYS A 107 3.49 19.65 12.03
N GLN A 108 2.64 18.62 11.93
CA GLN A 108 2.32 17.68 13.00
C GLN A 108 3.14 16.38 12.92
N GLY A 109 3.96 16.21 11.88
CA GLY A 109 4.67 14.96 11.60
C GLY A 109 3.74 13.77 11.31
N SER A 110 2.52 14.04 10.86
CA SER A 110 1.50 13.04 10.53
C SER A 110 1.65 12.56 9.10
N THR A 111 1.48 11.26 8.88
CA THR A 111 1.87 10.58 7.62
C THR A 111 0.78 9.63 7.17
N TYR A 112 -0.39 10.18 6.85
CA TYR A 112 -1.61 9.41 6.58
C TYR A 112 -2.10 9.50 5.12
N LEU A 113 -1.44 10.31 4.31
CA LEU A 113 -1.71 10.44 2.88
C LEU A 113 -1.00 9.33 2.11
N PHE A 114 -1.74 8.64 1.24
CA PHE A 114 -1.24 7.60 0.36
C PHE A 114 -1.71 7.88 -1.07
N ASP A 115 -0.80 8.26 -1.95
CA ASP A 115 -1.13 8.62 -3.33
C ASP A 115 -1.52 7.37 -4.14
N LEU A 116 -2.56 7.47 -4.97
CA LEU A 116 -3.03 6.39 -5.83
C LEU A 116 -2.38 6.49 -7.22
N ASP A 117 -1.06 6.40 -7.25
CA ASP A 117 -0.18 6.65 -8.40
C ASP A 117 -0.04 5.48 -9.40
N TYR A 118 -1.03 4.57 -9.45
CA TYR A 118 -0.93 3.37 -10.29
C TYR A 118 -0.96 3.66 -11.80
N VAL A 119 -1.78 4.63 -12.23
CA VAL A 119 -1.87 5.06 -13.64
C VAL A 119 -1.71 6.57 -13.79
N ASP A 120 -2.43 7.34 -12.98
CA ASP A 120 -2.42 8.81 -12.99
C ASP A 120 -2.50 9.31 -11.54
N ASP A 121 -1.76 10.37 -11.23
CA ASP A 121 -1.71 11.00 -9.90
C ASP A 121 -2.95 11.90 -9.64
N VAL A 122 -4.15 11.32 -9.69
CA VAL A 122 -5.41 12.09 -9.57
C VAL A 122 -5.94 12.10 -8.14
N TYR A 123 -5.76 10.99 -7.43
CA TYR A 123 -6.40 10.75 -6.13
C TYR A 123 -5.40 10.30 -5.07
N THR A 124 -5.73 10.61 -3.82
CA THR A 124 -4.97 10.23 -2.63
C THR A 124 -5.94 9.66 -1.59
N VAL A 125 -5.52 8.62 -0.88
CA VAL A 125 -6.20 8.11 0.31
C VAL A 125 -5.71 8.89 1.53
N ASP A 126 -6.62 9.56 2.22
CA ASP A 126 -6.35 10.25 3.48
C ASP A 126 -6.93 9.46 4.65
N ALA A 127 -6.05 8.80 5.42
CA ALA A 127 -6.45 8.02 6.59
C ALA A 127 -6.45 8.83 7.91
N ALA A 128 -6.28 10.16 7.88
CA ALA A 128 -6.06 10.95 9.08
C ALA A 128 -7.27 10.95 10.04
N ASN A 129 -8.49 11.09 9.51
CA ASN A 129 -9.72 11.15 10.29
C ASN A 129 -10.58 9.90 10.16
N LEU A 130 -10.64 9.32 8.97
CA LEU A 130 -11.38 8.10 8.67
C LEU A 130 -10.39 7.07 8.12
N GLY A 131 -10.31 5.92 8.75
CA GLY A 131 -9.46 4.83 8.31
C GLY A 131 -9.75 3.54 9.07
N ASN A 132 -8.99 2.49 8.75
CA ASN A 132 -9.04 1.23 9.48
C ASN A 132 -7.78 1.05 10.35
N ILE A 133 -7.51 -0.17 10.81
CA ILE A 133 -6.32 -0.47 11.63
C ILE A 133 -4.99 -0.15 10.93
N SER A 134 -4.94 -0.07 9.59
CA SER A 134 -3.75 0.28 8.82
C SER A 134 -3.20 1.65 9.17
N HIS A 135 -4.04 2.55 9.67
CA HIS A 135 -3.66 3.89 10.16
C HIS A 135 -2.50 3.82 11.16
N PHE A 136 -2.44 2.75 11.96
CA PHE A 136 -1.44 2.59 13.02
C PHE A 136 -0.20 1.80 12.56
N VAL A 137 -0.11 1.38 11.29
CA VAL A 137 1.00 0.56 10.79
C VAL A 137 2.20 1.46 10.54
N ASN A 138 3.29 1.23 11.26
CA ASN A 138 4.48 2.07 11.17
C ASN A 138 5.33 1.79 9.92
N HIS A 139 6.17 2.79 9.62
CA HIS A 139 7.26 2.68 8.67
C HIS A 139 8.34 1.69 9.10
N SER A 140 8.89 0.94 8.14
CA SER A 140 10.23 0.33 8.24
C SER A 140 11.00 0.42 6.92
N CYS A 141 12.31 0.64 7.00
CA CYS A 141 13.21 0.55 5.82
C CYS A 141 13.49 -0.90 5.40
N ASN A 142 13.10 -1.87 6.23
CA ASN A 142 13.09 -3.30 5.90
C ASN A 142 11.74 -3.89 6.35
N PRO A 143 10.66 -3.57 5.62
CA PRO A 143 9.29 -3.89 6.03
C PRO A 143 8.97 -5.38 5.90
N ASN A 144 7.91 -5.81 6.58
CA ASN A 144 7.35 -7.15 6.42
C ASN A 144 6.02 -7.17 5.64
N LEU A 145 5.50 -6.01 5.25
CA LEU A 145 4.35 -5.83 4.37
C LEU A 145 4.73 -5.13 3.06
N GLN A 146 4.00 -5.44 2.00
CA GLN A 146 4.14 -4.89 0.66
C GLN A 146 2.77 -4.49 0.11
N VAL A 147 2.73 -3.36 -0.58
CA VAL A 147 1.53 -2.82 -1.22
C VAL A 147 1.27 -3.49 -2.56
N PHE A 148 0.00 -3.79 -2.83
CA PHE A 148 -0.55 -4.18 -4.13
C PHE A 148 -1.81 -3.37 -4.44
N ASN A 149 -1.94 -2.96 -5.70
CA ASN A 149 -3.17 -2.37 -6.23
C ASN A 149 -4.16 -3.48 -6.58
N VAL A 150 -5.40 -3.34 -6.13
CA VAL A 150 -6.44 -4.36 -6.27
C VAL A 150 -7.70 -3.77 -6.86
N PHE A 151 -8.21 -4.43 -7.90
CA PHE A 151 -9.45 -4.12 -8.58
C PHE A 151 -10.44 -5.26 -8.35
N ILE A 152 -11.65 -4.91 -7.94
CA ILE A 152 -12.71 -5.86 -7.61
C ILE A 152 -13.97 -5.43 -8.37
N ASP A 153 -14.89 -4.73 -7.70
CA ASP A 153 -16.07 -4.15 -8.33
C ASP A 153 -15.73 -2.89 -9.13
N ASN A 154 -14.86 -2.05 -8.58
CA ASN A 154 -14.29 -0.93 -9.31
C ASN A 154 -13.08 -1.40 -10.13
N ILE A 155 -13.12 -1.14 -11.44
CA ILE A 155 -12.05 -1.43 -12.39
C ILE A 155 -11.42 -0.15 -12.96
N ASP A 156 -11.83 1.03 -12.48
CA ASP A 156 -11.16 2.29 -12.80
C ASP A 156 -9.76 2.26 -12.18
N GLU A 157 -8.74 2.21 -13.05
CA GLU A 157 -7.34 2.07 -12.63
C GLU A 157 -6.83 3.26 -11.80
N ARG A 158 -7.54 4.41 -11.82
CA ARG A 158 -7.25 5.60 -11.01
C ARG A 158 -7.68 5.44 -9.55
N LEU A 159 -8.49 4.43 -9.25
CA LEU A 159 -9.08 4.19 -7.93
C LEU A 159 -8.86 2.74 -7.46
N PRO A 160 -7.59 2.27 -7.38
CA PRO A 160 -7.30 0.94 -6.86
C PRO A 160 -7.59 0.87 -5.36
N ARG A 161 -7.95 -0.31 -4.89
CA ARG A 161 -7.88 -0.63 -3.46
C ARG A 161 -6.43 -0.95 -3.10
N ILE A 162 -5.95 -0.40 -1.99
CA ILE A 162 -4.58 -0.61 -1.51
C ILE A 162 -4.57 -1.80 -0.55
N ALA A 163 -3.98 -2.92 -0.97
CA ALA A 163 -3.88 -4.13 -0.16
C ALA A 163 -2.45 -4.39 0.31
N LEU A 164 -2.30 -4.76 1.58
CA LEU A 164 -1.02 -5.09 2.21
C LEU A 164 -0.87 -6.61 2.34
N PHE A 165 0.16 -7.15 1.69
CA PHE A 165 0.53 -8.57 1.73
C PHE A 165 1.87 -8.74 2.46
N SER A 166 2.03 -9.83 3.20
CA SER A 166 3.29 -10.13 3.88
C SER A 166 4.41 -10.47 2.87
N THR A 167 5.62 -9.93 3.03
CA THR A 167 6.78 -10.23 2.16
C THR A 167 7.54 -11.48 2.57
N ARG A 168 7.35 -11.89 3.83
CA ARG A 168 7.96 -13.06 4.47
C ARG A 168 7.01 -13.64 5.51
N ALA A 169 7.38 -14.75 6.13
CA ALA A 169 6.67 -15.20 7.33
C ALA A 169 6.84 -14.18 8.46
N ILE A 170 5.75 -13.91 9.18
CA ILE A 170 5.67 -12.96 10.30
C ILE A 170 5.26 -13.74 11.55
N ARG A 171 6.03 -13.61 12.62
CA ARG A 171 5.79 -14.36 13.86
C ARG A 171 4.65 -13.72 14.67
N ALA A 172 4.01 -14.53 15.50
CA ALA A 172 3.09 -14.00 16.51
C ALA A 172 3.83 -13.01 17.43
N GLY A 173 3.20 -11.86 17.70
CA GLY A 173 3.76 -10.75 18.46
C GLY A 173 4.63 -9.78 17.65
N GLU A 174 4.95 -10.08 16.40
CA GLU A 174 5.80 -9.23 15.55
C GLU A 174 5.03 -8.01 15.03
N GLU A 175 5.67 -6.83 15.07
CA GLU A 175 5.11 -5.59 14.52
C GLU A 175 4.99 -5.68 12.99
N LEU A 176 3.84 -5.23 12.48
CA LEU A 176 3.57 -5.08 11.06
C LEU A 176 4.07 -3.71 10.60
N THR A 177 4.82 -3.69 9.50
CA THR A 177 5.40 -2.46 8.94
C THR A 177 5.42 -2.52 7.42
N PHE A 178 5.20 -1.37 6.78
CA PHE A 178 5.44 -1.18 5.33
C PHE A 178 6.38 0.00 5.11
N ASP A 179 6.91 0.14 3.90
CA ASP A 179 7.78 1.25 3.56
C ASP A 179 6.94 2.41 3.00
N TYR A 180 6.99 3.56 3.68
CA TYR A 180 6.26 4.78 3.31
C TYR A 180 6.78 5.45 2.04
N LYS A 181 7.96 5.05 1.55
CA LYS A 181 8.54 5.55 0.31
C LYS A 181 8.23 4.65 -0.90
N ILE A 182 7.39 3.63 -0.78
CA ILE A 182 7.02 2.80 -1.93
C ILE A 182 6.17 3.67 -2.86
N GLN A 183 6.86 4.43 -3.72
CA GLN A 183 6.38 4.77 -5.04
C GLN A 183 6.36 3.44 -5.80
N ILE A 184 5.21 3.11 -6.38
CA ILE A 184 5.08 1.89 -7.17
C ILE A 184 5.87 2.15 -8.45
N ASP A 185 7.13 1.70 -8.51
CA ASP A 185 7.98 1.89 -9.69
C ASP A 185 7.22 1.41 -10.95
N PRO A 186 6.86 2.31 -11.88
CA PRO A 186 6.29 1.90 -13.14
C PRO A 186 7.39 1.19 -13.91
N VAL A 187 7.25 -0.14 -14.02
CA VAL A 187 7.89 -1.06 -14.98
C VAL A 187 8.95 -0.40 -15.88
N ASP A 188 10.22 -0.74 -15.61
CA ASP A 188 11.41 -0.54 -16.45
C ASP A 188 11.16 0.17 -17.80
N THR A 189 11.32 1.49 -17.82
CA THR A 189 11.75 2.19 -19.02
C THR A 189 13.06 2.86 -18.69
N GLU A 190 14.12 2.41 -19.36
CA GLU A 190 15.49 2.89 -19.27
C GLU A 190 15.58 4.40 -18.99
N SER A 191 16.22 4.80 -17.88
CA SER A 191 17.25 5.85 -17.85
C SER A 191 17.68 6.17 -16.43
N THR A 192 18.74 5.51 -15.97
CA THR A 192 19.82 6.25 -15.32
C THR A 192 20.30 7.34 -16.27
N LYS A 193 19.71 8.53 -16.21
CA LYS A 193 20.32 9.78 -16.64
C LYS A 193 20.02 10.89 -15.63
N MET A 194 21.10 11.26 -14.97
CA MET A 194 21.35 12.43 -14.15
C MET A 194 20.57 13.71 -14.48
N ASP A 195 20.27 14.38 -13.37
CA ASP A 195 20.47 15.81 -13.09
C ASP A 195 19.56 16.87 -13.70
N SER A 196 19.08 17.70 -12.76
CA SER A 196 19.01 19.16 -12.87
C SER A 196 18.10 19.74 -13.95
N SER A 197 16.84 20.01 -13.62
CA SER A 197 16.05 21.09 -14.22
C SER A 197 14.74 21.33 -13.45
N PHE A 198 14.81 22.02 -12.31
CA PHE A 198 13.64 22.75 -11.78
C PHE A 198 14.03 24.20 -11.52
N ASN A 199 13.77 25.01 -12.54
CA ASN A 199 13.69 26.47 -12.59
C ASN A 199 12.88 26.73 -13.88
N ILE A 200 11.76 27.45 -13.95
CA ILE A 200 11.15 28.51 -13.14
C ILE A 200 9.66 28.56 -13.51
N ALA A 201 8.77 28.67 -12.52
CA ALA A 201 7.64 29.58 -12.60
C ALA A 201 7.55 30.32 -11.26
N ARG A 202 7.69 31.65 -11.31
CA ARG A 202 7.80 32.55 -10.17
C ARG A 202 6.53 32.54 -9.31
N LEU A 203 6.64 32.06 -8.06
CA LEU A 203 5.90 32.58 -6.91
C LEU A 203 6.90 32.97 -5.80
N PRO A 204 6.80 34.16 -5.19
CA PRO A 204 7.67 34.55 -4.09
C PRO A 204 7.11 33.99 -2.78
N THR A 205 7.23 32.68 -2.58
CA THR A 205 7.22 32.11 -1.24
C THR A 205 8.34 31.08 -1.18
N SER A 206 9.29 31.30 -0.27
CA SER A 206 10.38 30.38 0.00
C SER A 206 9.83 28.97 0.22
N PRO A 207 10.43 27.90 -0.36
CA PRO A 207 10.01 26.54 -0.06
C PRO A 207 10.31 26.30 1.43
N LYS A 208 9.26 26.26 2.25
CA LYS A 208 9.38 25.86 3.65
C LYS A 208 10.01 24.47 3.65
N LYS A 209 11.18 24.31 4.25
CA LYS A 209 11.88 23.02 4.37
C LYS A 209 10.90 21.99 4.93
N ARG A 210 10.54 20.95 4.14
CA ARG A 210 9.80 19.79 4.64
C ARG A 210 10.51 19.28 5.90
N LEU A 211 9.75 19.11 6.98
CA LEU A 211 10.29 18.65 8.26
C LEU A 211 10.84 17.23 8.06
N ARG A 212 12.14 17.05 8.25
CA ARG A 212 12.76 15.72 8.13
C ARG A 212 12.45 14.91 9.39
N VAL A 213 11.48 13.99 9.28
CA VAL A 213 11.12 13.10 10.38
C VAL A 213 12.14 11.95 10.47
N GLU A 214 12.77 11.82 11.64
CA GLU A 214 13.75 10.77 11.92
C GLU A 214 13.11 9.37 11.90
N CYS A 215 13.75 8.43 11.20
CA CYS A 215 13.31 7.03 11.15
C CYS A 215 13.89 6.23 12.32
N ARG A 216 13.00 5.60 13.09
CA ARG A 216 13.33 4.76 14.26
C ARG A 216 12.91 3.29 14.05
N CYS A 217 12.98 2.79 12.82
CA CYS A 217 12.55 1.43 12.50
C CYS A 217 13.45 0.31 13.05
N GLY A 218 14.67 0.64 13.50
CA GLY A 218 15.62 -0.33 14.05
C GLY A 218 16.30 -1.25 13.02
N SER A 219 15.99 -1.11 11.72
CA SER A 219 16.68 -1.87 10.67
C SER A 219 18.16 -1.49 10.56
N GLU A 220 19.04 -2.47 10.32
CA GLU A 220 20.46 -2.25 10.00
C GLU A 220 20.65 -1.40 8.74
N SER A 221 19.74 -1.56 7.77
CA SER A 221 19.70 -0.80 6.50
C SER A 221 18.87 0.49 6.59
N CYS A 222 18.66 1.05 7.79
CA CYS A 222 17.82 2.23 7.99
C CYS A 222 18.32 3.47 7.24
N ARG A 223 17.43 4.09 6.44
CA ARG A 223 17.67 5.31 5.66
C ARG A 223 17.69 6.61 6.48
N LYS A 224 17.62 6.51 7.81
CA LYS A 224 17.64 7.61 8.80
C LYS A 224 16.43 8.54 8.82
N TYR A 225 15.68 8.65 7.73
CA TYR A 225 14.47 9.49 7.63
C TYR A 225 13.30 8.72 7.01
N LEU A 226 12.07 9.08 7.39
CA LEU A 226 10.85 8.42 6.89
C LEU A 226 10.65 8.65 5.38
N PHE A 227 10.88 9.88 4.91
CA PHE A 227 10.75 10.32 3.51
C PHE A 227 12.07 10.79 2.91
#